data_AF-A0A6M1SDN8-F1
#
_entry.id   AF-A0A6M1SDN8-F1
#
_cell.length_a   1.000
_cell.length_b   1.000
_cell.length_c   1.000
_cell.angle_alpha   90.00
_cell.angle_beta   90.00
_cell.angle_gamma   90.00
#
_symmetry.space_group_name_H-M   'P 1'
#
loop_
_entity.id
_entity.type
_entity.pdbx_description
1 polymer ?
#
loop_
_entity_poly.entity_id
_entity_poly.type
_entity_poly.pdbx_seq_one_letter_code
_entity_poly.pdbx_strand_id
1 'polypeptide(L)' 'MDKVFAWDHRRERVVYRIPGHRHDDGREDSDLSPVWLAAQPDDLPEGVAVKDLRKVDVDE' A
#
# COMPACT_ATOMS: atom_id res chain seq x y z
N MET A 1 -7.53 -10.33 -6.74
CA MET A 1 -7.63 -9.00 -6.11
C MET A 1 -6.32 -8.31 -6.37
N ASP A 2 -6.34 -7.13 -6.98
CA ASP A 2 -5.12 -6.41 -7.35
C ASP A 2 -4.55 -5.64 -6.16
N LYS A 3 -3.25 -5.78 -5.93
CA LYS A 3 -2.53 -4.96 -4.95
C LYS A 3 -2.32 -3.58 -5.54
N VAL A 4 -2.66 -2.55 -4.78
CA VAL A 4 -2.35 -1.16 -5.13
C VAL A 4 -1.13 -0.73 -4.33
N PHE A 5 -0.02 -0.47 -5.00
CA PHE A 5 1.22 -0.02 -4.38
C PHE A 5 1.28 1.50 -4.24
N ALA A 6 1.91 1.96 -3.17
CA ALA A 6 2.14 3.37 -2.88
C ALA A 6 3.46 3.57 -2.12
N TRP A 7 3.91 4.81 -2.02
CA TRP A 7 5.07 5.20 -1.24
C TRP A 7 4.65 5.94 0.04
N ASP A 8 4.91 5.34 1.19
CA ASP A 8 4.77 6.00 2.49
C ASP A 8 5.96 6.93 2.68
N HIS A 9 5.74 8.22 2.38
CA HIS A 9 6.81 9.20 2.39
C HIS A 9 7.23 9.63 3.81
N ARG A 10 6.42 9.35 4.83
CA ARG A 10 6.77 9.64 6.23
C ARG A 10 7.81 8.67 6.78
N ARG A 11 7.73 7.41 6.36
CA ARG A 11 8.63 6.32 6.80
C ARG A 11 9.57 5.83 5.70
N GLU A 12 9.54 6.49 4.54
CA GLU A 12 10.36 6.20 3.37
C GLU A 12 10.33 4.70 2.99
N ARG A 13 9.11 4.15 2.81
CA ARG A 13 8.90 2.73 2.49
C ARG A 13 7.81 2.48 1.47
N VAL A 14 7.91 1.36 0.76
CA VAL A 14 6.84 0.86 -0.11
C VAL A 14 5.74 0.24 0.74
N VAL A 15 4.51 0.56 0.41
CA VAL A 15 3.32 -0.04 1.01
C VAL A 15 2.37 -0.50 -0.08
N TYR A 16 1.49 -1.44 0.26
CA TYR A 16 0.41 -1.86 -0.61
C TYR A 16 -0.90 -1.98 0.15
N ARG A 17 -2.01 -1.86 -0.57
CA ARG A 17 -3.35 -2.16 -0.08
C ARG A 17 -4.08 -3.06 -1.05
N ILE A 18 -5.16 -3.68 -0.58
CA ILE A 18 -6.02 -4.53 -1.42
C ILE A 18 -7.46 -4.01 -1.27
N PRO A 19 -7.96 -3.16 -2.20
CA PRO A 19 -9.30 -2.59 -2.15
C PRO A 19 -10.40 -3.63 -1.93
N GLY A 20 -11.21 -3.44 -0.90
CA GLY A 20 -12.31 -4.34 -0.52
C GLY A 20 -11.86 -5.63 0.18
N HIS A 21 -10.58 -5.77 0.53
CA HIS A 21 -10.09 -6.91 1.28
C HIS A 21 -10.35 -6.73 2.77
N ARG A 22 -10.86 -7.78 3.40
CA ARG A 22 -11.00 -7.86 4.85
C ARG A 22 -9.80 -8.60 5.43
N HIS A 23 -8.98 -7.88 6.18
CA HIS A 23 -7.81 -8.41 6.84
C HIS A 23 -8.18 -9.23 8.08
N ASP A 24 -7.29 -10.12 8.51
CA ASP A 24 -7.50 -11.01 9.68
C ASP A 24 -7.77 -10.24 10.99
N ASP A 25 -7.27 -9.01 11.08
CA ASP A 25 -7.48 -8.08 12.20
C ASP A 25 -8.91 -7.46 12.21
N GLY A 26 -9.78 -7.89 11.29
CA GLY A 26 -11.17 -7.45 11.18
C GLY A 26 -11.36 -6.14 10.40
N ARG A 27 -10.27 -5.41 10.12
CA ARG A 27 -10.26 -4.19 9.31
C ARG A 27 -10.53 -4.51 7.84
N GLU A 28 -11.37 -3.70 7.21
CA GLU A 28 -11.66 -3.76 5.77
C GLU A 28 -11.01 -2.58 5.07
N ASP A 29 -10.24 -2.87 4.02
CA ASP A 29 -9.62 -1.85 3.19
C ASP A 29 -10.68 -1.14 2.32
N SER A 30 -10.87 0.15 2.54
CA SER A 30 -11.82 0.99 1.82
C SER A 30 -11.22 2.35 1.48
N ASP A 31 -11.78 3.12 0.55
CA ASP A 31 -11.22 4.42 0.19
C ASP A 31 -11.25 5.45 1.34
N LEU A 32 -12.19 5.28 2.28
CA LEU A 32 -12.31 6.13 3.48
C LEU A 32 -11.39 5.67 4.62
N SER A 33 -11.13 4.37 4.70
CA SER A 33 -10.26 3.75 5.70
C SER A 33 -9.28 2.80 5.03
N PRO A 34 -8.25 3.33 4.35
CA PRO A 34 -7.28 2.50 3.65
C PRO A 34 -6.39 1.76 4.66
N VAL A 35 -6.18 0.47 4.43
CA VAL A 35 -5.30 -0.39 5.20
C VAL A 35 -4.03 -0.63 4.38
N TRP A 36 -2.98 0.10 4.74
CA TRP A 36 -1.67 -0.03 4.11
C TRP A 36 -0.82 -1.06 4.84
N LEU A 37 -0.29 -2.02 4.08
CA LEU A 37 0.63 -3.05 4.54
C LEU A 37 2.03 -2.76 4.01
N ALA A 38 3.06 -3.10 4.79
CA ALA A 38 4.45 -2.97 4.34
C ALA A 38 4.72 -3.89 3.14
N ALA A 39 5.39 -3.35 2.13
CA ALA A 39 5.93 -4.09 0.99
C ALA A 39 7.41 -3.75 0.80
N GLN A 40 8.12 -4.58 0.05
CA GLN A 40 9.48 -4.30 -0.38
C GLN A 40 9.46 -3.70 -1.80
N PRO A 41 10.49 -2.92 -2.18
CA PRO A 41 10.65 -2.48 -3.56
C PRO A 41 10.68 -3.63 -4.58
N ASP A 42 11.21 -4.80 -4.18
CA ASP A 42 11.22 -6.02 -5.00
C ASP A 42 9.83 -6.65 -5.20
N ASP A 43 8.82 -6.27 -4.42
CA ASP A 43 7.42 -6.71 -4.63
C ASP A 43 6.71 -5.92 -5.75
N LEU A 44 7.34 -4.84 -6.25
CA LEU A 44 6.74 -4.00 -7.28
C LEU A 44 6.62 -4.76 -8.61
N PRO A 45 5.55 -4.49 -9.39
CA PRO A 45 5.42 -5.05 -10.73
C PRO A 45 6.60 -4.67 -11.62
N GLU A 46 6.94 -5.54 -12.57
CA GLU A 46 8.02 -5.28 -13.53
C GLU A 46 7.81 -3.94 -14.26
N GLY A 47 8.86 -3.12 -14.29
CA GLY A 47 8.82 -1.79 -14.91
C GLY A 47 8.25 -0.67 -14.03
N VAL A 48 7.78 -0.96 -12.82
CA VAL A 48 7.35 0.06 -11.84
C VAL A 48 8.49 0.36 -10.88
N ALA A 49 8.93 1.62 -10.81
CA ALA A 49 9.89 2.05 -9.81
C ALA A 49 9.20 2.82 -8.67
N VAL A 50 9.87 2.93 -7.51
CA VAL A 50 9.37 3.66 -6.34
C VAL A 50 8.95 5.10 -6.67
N LYS A 51 9.67 5.74 -7.60
CA LYS A 51 9.38 7.11 -8.06
C LYS A 51 8.04 7.25 -8.80
N ASP A 52 7.51 6.15 -9.34
CA ASP A 52 6.25 6.10 -10.07
C ASP A 52 5.06 5.88 -9.10
N LEU A 53 5.33 5.58 -7.83
CA LEU A 53 4.32 5.33 -6.82
C LEU A 53 3.69 6.63 -6.33
N ARG A 54 2.37 6.58 -6.14
CA ARG A 54 1.63 7.64 -5.45
C ARG A 54 2.16 7.79 -4.02
N LYS A 55 2.45 9.02 -3.60
CA LYS A 55 2.81 9.32 -2.21
C LYS A 55 1.57 9.29 -1.33
N VAL A 56 1.69 8.65 -0.18
CA VAL A 56 0.65 8.56 0.85
C VAL A 56 1.22 8.86 2.22
N ASP A 57 0.33 9.26 3.14
CA ASP A 57 0.60 9.36 4.56
C ASP A 57 -0.06 8.17 5.24
N VAL A 58 0.74 7.23 5.76
CA VAL A 58 0.20 6.09 6.52
C VAL A 58 0.21 6.45 8.00
N ASP A 59 -0.98 6.46 8.61
CA ASP A 59 -1.15 6.53 10.06
C ASP A 59 -1.09 5.11 10.63
N GLU A 60 -0.42 4.91 11.78
CA GLU A 60 -0.26 3.60 12.42
C GLU A 60 -1.36 3.33 13.47
#